data_AF-A0A679IWA1-F1
#
_entry.id   AF-A0A679IWA1-F1
#
_cell.length_a   1.000
_cell.length_b   1.000
_cell.length_c   1.000
_cell.angle_alpha   90.00
_cell.angle_beta   90.00
_cell.angle_gamma   90.00
#
_symmetry.space_group_name_H-M   'P 1'
#
loop_
_entity.id
_entity.type
_entity.pdbx_description
1 polymer ?
#
loop_
_entity_poly.entity_id
_entity_poly.type
_entity_poly.pdbx_seq_one_letter_code
_entity_poly.pdbx_strand_id
1 'polypeptide(L)'
;MTVDRQREPTMTPDDIADLSRARASLSRQRSALAKRIGSSELAAASAAEDFMRILLAIEAVDRALTNAGQPYMPPISDAEA
;
A
#
# COMPACT_ATOMS: atom_id res chain seq x y z
N MET A 1 31.89 23.96 15.27
CA MET A 1 30.56 23.44 15.64
C MET A 1 30.05 22.61 14.49
N THR A 2 30.32 21.30 14.51
CA THR A 2 29.75 20.38 13.52
C THR A 2 28.31 20.17 13.91
N VAL A 3 27.39 20.72 13.12
CA VAL A 3 25.97 20.45 13.28
C VAL A 3 25.80 18.97 12.98
N ASP A 4 25.57 18.19 14.03
CA ASP A 4 25.11 16.82 13.97
C ASP A 4 23.79 16.87 13.17
N ARG A 5 23.89 16.63 11.85
CA ARG A 5 22.73 16.48 10.99
C ARG A 5 22.00 15.30 11.58
N GLN A 6 20.87 15.58 12.24
CA GLN A 6 19.89 14.58 12.63
C GLN A 6 19.77 13.59 11.47
N ARG A 7 20.30 12.38 11.64
CA ARG A 7 19.95 11.27 10.77
C ARG A 7 18.44 11.15 10.92
N GLU A 8 17.68 11.48 9.89
CA GLU A 8 16.29 11.02 9.79
C GLU A 8 16.29 9.54 10.19
N PRO A 9 15.38 9.09 11.07
CA PRO A 9 15.34 7.70 11.44
C PRO A 9 15.16 6.91 10.15
N THR A 10 16.22 6.21 9.72
CA THR A 10 16.16 5.28 8.62
C THR A 10 15.08 4.27 8.97
N MET A 11 14.08 4.08 8.10
CA MET A 11 13.01 3.09 8.31
C MET A 11 13.64 1.77 8.77
N THR A 12 13.15 1.26 9.90
CA THR A 12 13.65 0.02 10.45
C THR A 12 13.16 -1.16 9.61
N PRO A 13 13.80 -2.34 9.72
CA PRO A 13 13.29 -3.56 9.08
C PRO A 13 11.84 -3.88 9.47
N ASP A 14 11.45 -3.59 10.71
CA ASP A 14 10.09 -3.80 11.20
C ASP A 14 9.11 -2.83 10.51
N ASP A 15 9.48 -1.55 10.33
CA ASP A 15 8.67 -0.58 9.59
C ASP A 15 8.44 -1.03 8.13
N ILE A 16 9.48 -1.58 7.49
CA ILE A 16 9.38 -2.12 6.12
C ILE A 16 8.44 -3.33 6.08
N ALA A 17 8.51 -4.21 7.07
CA ALA A 17 7.64 -5.38 7.17
C ALA A 17 6.17 -4.97 7.39
N ASP A 18 5.93 -3.99 8.25
CA ASP A 18 4.60 -3.47 8.53
C ASP A 18 4.01 -2.73 7.32
N LEU A 19 4.80 -1.91 6.61
CA LEU A 19 4.39 -1.30 5.35
C LEU A 19 4.06 -2.35 4.29
N SER A 20 4.88 -3.40 4.15
CA SER A 20 4.63 -4.48 3.20
C SER A 20 3.32 -5.23 3.53
N ARG A 21 3.06 -5.47 4.82
CA ARG A 21 1.80 -6.07 5.29
C ARG A 21 0.61 -5.16 5.02
N ALA A 22 0.74 -3.86 5.28
CA ALA A 22 -0.28 -2.85 5.00
C ALA A 22 -0.59 -2.81 3.50
N ARG A 23 0.44 -2.80 2.65
CA ARG A 23 0.32 -2.83 1.19
C ARG A 23 -0.50 -4.06 0.74
N ALA A 24 -0.15 -5.25 1.23
CA ALA A 24 -0.86 -6.48 0.89
C ALA A 24 -2.34 -6.42 1.32
N SER A 25 -2.64 -5.86 2.50
CA SER A 25 -4.00 -5.67 2.99
C SER A 25 -4.81 -4.71 2.10
N LEU A 26 -4.25 -3.54 1.77
CA LEU A 26 -4.88 -2.57 0.87
C LEU A 26 -5.16 -3.17 -0.51
N SER A 27 -4.24 -4.00 -1.02
CA SER A 27 -4.43 -4.75 -2.27
C SER A 27 -5.70 -5.61 -2.26
N ARG A 28 -5.92 -6.34 -1.16
CA ARG A 28 -7.11 -7.20 -0.98
C ARG A 28 -8.38 -6.36 -0.85
N GLN A 29 -8.33 -5.26 -0.10
CA GLN A 29 -9.46 -4.34 0.06
C GLN A 29 -9.86 -3.70 -1.27
N ARG A 30 -8.88 -3.21 -2.06
CA ARG A 30 -9.10 -2.69 -3.41
C ARG A 30 -9.83 -3.71 -4.28
N SER A 31 -9.34 -4.96 -4.32
CA SER A 31 -9.94 -6.03 -5.14
C SER A 31 -11.36 -6.38 -4.68
N ALA A 32 -11.63 -6.39 -3.37
CA ALA A 32 -12.97 -6.63 -2.84
C ALA A 32 -13.93 -5.49 -3.18
N LEU A 33 -13.48 -4.24 -3.07
CA LEU A 33 -14.29 -3.06 -3.36
C LEU A 33 -14.58 -2.92 -4.86
N ALA A 34 -13.60 -3.21 -5.73
CA ALA A 34 -13.83 -3.25 -7.19
C ALA A 34 -14.97 -4.20 -7.58
N LYS A 35 -14.99 -5.40 -6.97
CA LYS A 35 -16.07 -6.38 -7.20
C LYS A 35 -17.44 -5.84 -6.76
N ARG A 36 -17.49 -5.19 -5.58
CA ARG A 36 -18.73 -4.59 -5.04
C ARG A 36 -19.26 -3.45 -5.92
N ILE A 37 -18.38 -2.62 -6.47
CA ILE A 37 -18.75 -1.55 -7.40
C ILE A 37 -19.34 -2.16 -8.69
N GLY A 38 -18.66 -3.14 -9.29
CA GLY A 38 -19.13 -3.78 -10.52
C GLY A 38 -20.44 -4.59 -10.36
N SER A 39 -20.79 -5.00 -9.14
CA SER A 39 -22.01 -5.76 -8.86
C SER A 39 -23.18 -4.91 -8.35
N SER A 40 -23.06 -3.58 -8.24
CA SER A 40 -24.07 -2.71 -7.62
C SER A 40 -24.50 -1.58 -8.55
N GLU A 41 -25.80 -1.48 -8.86
CA GLU A 41 -26.36 -0.37 -9.65
C GLU A 41 -26.47 0.94 -8.87
N LEU A 42 -26.52 0.91 -7.53
CA LEU A 42 -26.99 2.05 -6.72
C LEU A 42 -25.96 2.69 -5.78
N ALA A 43 -24.75 2.12 -5.62
CA ALA A 43 -23.76 2.57 -4.63
C ALA A 43 -22.48 3.20 -5.24
N ALA A 44 -22.57 3.75 -6.46
CA ALA A 44 -21.40 4.05 -7.27
C ALA A 44 -20.47 5.15 -6.71
N ALA A 45 -21.02 6.28 -6.22
CA ALA A 45 -20.19 7.44 -5.87
C ALA A 45 -19.34 7.24 -4.61
N SER A 46 -19.96 6.88 -3.47
CA SER A 46 -19.23 6.65 -2.21
C SER A 46 -18.26 5.47 -2.32
N ALA A 47 -18.65 4.39 -3.00
CA ALA A 47 -17.75 3.26 -3.22
C ALA A 47 -16.58 3.62 -4.16
N ALA A 48 -16.81 4.46 -5.18
CA ALA A 48 -15.73 4.97 -6.03
C ALA A 48 -14.78 5.91 -5.27
N GLU A 49 -15.28 6.76 -4.37
CA GLU A 49 -14.44 7.58 -3.51
C GLU A 49 -13.57 6.73 -2.57
N ASP A 50 -14.16 5.73 -1.90
CA ASP A 50 -13.40 4.81 -1.05
C ASP A 50 -12.35 4.04 -1.85
N PHE A 51 -12.67 3.67 -3.09
CA PHE A 51 -11.73 3.04 -4.00
C PHE A 51 -10.55 3.96 -4.33
N MET A 52 -10.80 5.24 -4.62
CA MET A 52 -9.74 6.22 -4.84
C MET A 52 -8.87 6.42 -3.59
N ARG A 53 -9.47 6.48 -2.39
CA ARG A 53 -8.72 6.59 -1.12
C ARG A 53 -7.79 5.40 -0.91
N ILE A 54 -8.25 4.18 -1.22
CA ILE A 54 -7.42 2.97 -1.14
C ILE A 54 -6.27 3.03 -2.16
N LEU A 55 -6.52 3.50 -3.39
CA LEU A 55 -5.45 3.64 -4.40
C LEU A 55 -4.38 4.63 -3.96
N LEU A 56 -4.77 5.78 -3.41
CA LEU A 56 -3.83 6.77 -2.88
C LEU A 56 -3.03 6.21 -1.70
N ALA A 57 -3.67 5.46 -0.80
CA ALA A 57 -2.97 4.80 0.30
C ALA A 57 -1.93 3.77 -0.20
N ILE A 58 -2.26 3.01 -1.25
CA ILE A 58 -1.32 2.09 -1.91
C ILE A 58 -0.12 2.85 -2.46
N GLU A 59 -0.36 3.93 -3.22
CA GLU A 59 0.72 4.73 -3.82
C GLU A 59 1.64 5.34 -2.74
N ALA A 60 1.07 5.82 -1.64
CA ALA A 60 1.82 6.35 -0.52
C ALA A 60 2.74 5.29 0.12
N VAL A 61 2.24 4.06 0.32
CA VAL A 61 3.03 2.95 0.85
C VAL A 61 4.11 2.52 -0.14
N ASP A 62 3.77 2.38 -1.42
CA ASP A 62 4.72 1.98 -2.47
C ASP A 62 5.86 3.02 -2.60
N ARG A 63 5.54 4.33 -2.48
CA ARG A 63 6.54 5.40 -2.45
C ARG A 63 7.41 5.34 -1.20
N ALA A 64 6.83 5.11 -0.03
CA ALA A 64 7.60 4.99 1.21
C ALA A 64 8.60 3.82 1.17
N LEU A 65 8.14 2.65 0.70
CA LEU A 65 8.97 1.46 0.48
C LEU A 65 10.08 1.71 -0.55
N THR A 66 9.76 2.37 -1.65
CA THR A 66 10.75 2.76 -2.68
C THR A 66 11.80 3.71 -2.12
N ASN A 67 11.39 4.73 -1.37
CA ASN A 67 12.29 5.68 -0.74
C ASN A 67 13.21 5.01 0.30
N ALA A 68 12.74 3.93 0.94
CA ALA A 68 13.53 3.09 1.84
C ALA A 68 14.46 2.09 1.12
N GLY A 69 14.49 2.09 -0.22
CA GLY A 69 15.30 1.14 -1.00
C GLY A 69 14.77 -0.30 -0.99
N GLN A 70 13.53 -0.50 -0.57
CA GLN A 70 12.88 -1.81 -0.47
C GLN A 70 11.53 -1.81 -1.19
N PRO A 71 11.48 -1.72 -2.53
CA PRO A 71 10.23 -1.71 -3.28
C PRO A 71 9.35 -2.93 -2.96
N TYR A 72 8.03 -2.75 -2.91
CA TYR A 72 7.11 -3.85 -2.64
C TYR A 72 7.22 -4.93 -3.73
N MET A 73 7.61 -6.14 -3.34
CA MET A 73 7.51 -7.34 -4.17
C MET A 73 6.31 -8.17 -3.70
N PRO A 74 5.28 -8.38 -4.54
CA PRO A 74 4.19 -9.27 -4.17
C PRO A 74 4.74 -10.68 -3.92
N PRO A 75 4.20 -11.43 -2.94
CA PRO A 75 4.57 -12.82 -2.78
C PRO A 75 4.29 -13.55 -4.10
N ILE A 76 5.27 -14.30 -4.58
CA ILE A 76 5.09 -15.23 -5.70
C ILE A 76 3.99 -16.17 -5.25
N SER A 77 2.80 -16.05 -5.84
CA SER A 77 1.74 -17.02 -5.58
C SER A 77 2.15 -18.33 -6.22
N ASP A 78 2.18 -19.42 -5.46
CA ASP A 78 2.42 -20.80 -5.92
C ASP A 78 1.35 -21.31 -6.94
N ALA A 79 0.58 -20.42 -7.57
CA ALA A 79 -0.41 -20.75 -8.58
C ALA A 79 0.21 -21.05 -9.96
N GLU A 80 1.54 -20.99 -10.09
CA GLU A 80 2.29 -21.30 -11.32
C GLU A 80 3.47 -22.27 -11.06
N ALA A 81 3.29 -23.27 -10.20
CA ALA A 81 4.21 -24.42 -10.06
C ALA A 81 3.50 -25.74 -10.37
#